data_AF-A0A183HL73-F1
#
_entry.id   AF-A0A183HL73-F1
#
_cell.length_a   1.000
_cell.length_b   1.000
_cell.length_c   1.000
_cell.angle_alpha   90.00
_cell.angle_beta   90.00
_cell.angle_gamma   90.00
#
_symmetry.space_group_name_H-M   'P 1'
#
loop_
_entity.id
_entity.type
_entity.pdbx_description
1 polymer ?
#
loop_
_entity_poly.entity_id
_entity_poly.type
_entity_poly.pdbx_seq_one_letter_code
_entity_poly.pdbx_strand_id
1 'polypeptide(L)'
;MAGSRSEWASAALHNANTKCNVIVPIWSKRVKDSDMEHSFQRLSTDLEVAVDCDTVNLDSLTLDIAELLDRFVKFRSFSALSHGGGRESNMQYMAVLILLAQYLKKVSPSSEPGEAHSFIHQISISLVMDTTEQWNDKRLDLLKILQESKRSWKDARHELLVWATVNYYQNKILQYKIDDRTELMRENIIKIMENCSKFVTYFDSEISQCASYDELMKTIGKINLIFHEI
;
A
#
# COMPACT_ATOMS: atom_id res chain seq x y z
N MET A 1 -27.00 -14.87 29.13
CA MET A 1 -26.78 -14.92 27.68
C MET A 1 -27.00 -13.53 27.13
N ALA A 2 -25.93 -12.81 26.80
CA ALA A 2 -26.05 -11.56 26.07
C ALA A 2 -26.45 -11.91 24.63
N GLY A 3 -27.67 -11.57 24.22
CA GLY A 3 -28.11 -11.84 22.85
C GLY A 3 -27.24 -11.06 21.87
N SER A 4 -27.02 -11.58 20.66
CA SER A 4 -26.21 -10.93 19.62
C SER A 4 -26.54 -9.43 19.44
N ARG A 5 -27.82 -9.06 19.58
CA ARG A 5 -28.30 -7.66 19.54
C ARG A 5 -27.66 -6.74 20.59
N SER A 6 -27.35 -7.27 21.78
CA SER A 6 -26.68 -6.53 22.86
C SER A 6 -25.18 -6.36 22.63
N GLU A 7 -24.55 -7.29 21.90
CA GLU A 7 -23.15 -7.21 21.50
C GLU A 7 -22.95 -6.12 20.44
N TRP A 8 -23.80 -6.10 19.40
CA TRP A 8 -23.76 -5.03 18.38
C TRP A 8 -24.08 -3.66 18.97
N ALA A 9 -25.04 -3.56 19.90
CA ALA A 9 -25.36 -2.30 20.57
C ALA A 9 -24.21 -1.81 21.47
N SER A 10 -23.55 -2.72 22.19
CA SER A 10 -22.38 -2.39 23.03
C SER A 10 -21.17 -2.01 22.18
N ALA A 11 -20.93 -2.72 21.07
CA ALA A 11 -19.88 -2.41 20.11
C ALA A 11 -20.15 -1.06 19.42
N ALA A 12 -21.40 -0.76 19.03
CA ALA A 12 -21.77 0.53 18.48
C ALA A 12 -21.56 1.68 19.48
N LEU A 13 -21.91 1.49 20.76
CA LEU A 13 -21.72 2.49 21.81
C LEU A 13 -20.23 2.73 22.11
N HIS A 14 -19.44 1.66 22.13
CA HIS A 14 -17.98 1.73 22.30
C HIS A 14 -17.31 2.41 21.10
N ASN A 15 -17.72 2.04 19.88
CA ASN A 15 -17.23 2.62 18.64
C ASN A 15 -17.62 4.10 18.49
N ALA A 16 -18.80 4.50 18.96
CA ALA A 16 -19.26 5.89 18.99
C ALA A 16 -18.42 6.76 19.95
N ASN A 17 -17.83 6.17 21.00
CA ASN A 17 -16.96 6.87 21.94
C ASN A 17 -15.49 6.90 21.50
N THR A 18 -15.09 6.08 20.52
CA THR A 18 -13.80 6.20 19.83
C THR A 18 -13.90 7.22 18.69
N LYS A 19 -13.04 8.23 18.70
CA LYS A 19 -12.93 9.29 17.69
C LYS A 19 -12.52 8.82 16.27
N CYS A 20 -12.57 7.52 15.96
CA CYS A 20 -11.98 6.95 14.75
C CYS A 20 -12.94 6.00 14.01
N ASN A 21 -14.12 6.49 13.61
CA ASN A 21 -14.98 5.83 12.61
C ASN A 21 -14.75 6.43 11.20
N VAL A 22 -13.55 6.93 10.93
CA VAL A 22 -13.18 7.48 9.62
C VAL A 22 -13.10 6.32 8.63
N ILE A 23 -13.95 6.33 7.61
CA ILE A 23 -14.01 5.28 6.59
C ILE A 23 -13.36 5.80 5.31
N VAL A 24 -12.30 5.12 4.86
CA VAL A 24 -11.72 5.39 3.54
C VAL A 24 -12.61 4.76 2.46
N PRO A 25 -13.12 5.55 1.50
CA PRO A 25 -13.98 5.03 0.45
C PRO A 25 -13.21 4.19 -0.56
N ILE A 26 -13.86 3.16 -1.11
CA ILE A 26 -13.29 2.27 -2.14
C ILE A 26 -13.97 2.55 -3.47
N TRP A 27 -13.25 3.19 -4.40
CA TRP A 27 -13.75 3.56 -5.73
C TRP A 27 -13.83 2.37 -6.71
N SER A 28 -14.46 1.25 -6.32
CA SER A 28 -14.60 0.08 -7.20
C SER A 28 -15.43 0.37 -8.46
N LYS A 29 -15.42 -0.54 -9.45
CA LYS A 29 -16.23 -0.42 -10.67
C LYS A 29 -17.74 -0.28 -10.40
N ARG A 30 -18.23 -0.76 -9.24
CA ARG A 30 -19.65 -0.66 -8.86
C ARG A 30 -20.02 0.70 -8.26
N VAL A 31 -19.02 1.50 -7.86
CA VAL A 31 -19.21 2.81 -7.23
C VAL A 31 -19.17 3.87 -8.31
N LYS A 32 -20.23 4.69 -8.39
CA LYS A 32 -20.28 5.83 -9.31
C LYS A 32 -19.33 6.91 -8.85
N ASP A 33 -18.87 7.71 -9.79
CA ASP A 33 -17.94 8.80 -9.50
C ASP A 33 -18.55 9.85 -8.56
N SER A 34 -19.86 10.12 -8.67
CA SER A 34 -20.59 11.01 -7.75
C SER A 34 -20.65 10.47 -6.32
N ASP A 35 -20.82 9.15 -6.17
CA ASP A 35 -20.89 8.51 -4.85
C ASP A 35 -19.50 8.50 -4.20
N MET A 36 -18.45 8.29 -5.01
CA MET A 36 -17.07 8.41 -4.57
C MET A 36 -16.72 9.84 -4.15
N GLU A 37 -17.12 10.85 -4.93
CA GLU A 37 -16.90 12.26 -4.60
C GLU A 37 -17.55 12.65 -3.29
N HIS A 38 -18.82 12.31 -3.10
CA HIS A 38 -19.51 12.55 -1.83
C HIS A 38 -18.84 11.83 -0.65
N SER A 39 -18.38 10.59 -0.86
CA SER A 39 -17.70 9.82 0.18
C SER A 39 -16.31 10.39 0.50
N PHE A 40 -15.59 10.91 -0.50
CA PHE A 40 -14.31 11.56 -0.33
C PHE A 40 -14.44 12.89 0.42
N GLN A 41 -15.44 13.71 0.10
CA GLN A 41 -15.74 14.94 0.85
C GLN A 41 -16.01 14.65 2.33
N ARG A 42 -16.77 13.58 2.62
CA ARG A 42 -16.99 13.12 3.99
C ARG A 42 -15.70 12.69 4.68
N LEU A 43 -14.84 11.93 4.00
CA LEU A 43 -13.53 11.54 4.52
C LEU A 43 -12.70 12.78 4.91
N SER A 44 -12.65 13.80 4.06
CA SER A 44 -11.94 15.05 4.35
C SER A 44 -12.52 15.76 5.58
N THR A 45 -13.84 15.90 5.66
CA THR A 45 -14.51 16.52 6.83
C THR A 45 -14.22 15.74 8.13
N ASP A 46 -14.28 14.40 8.07
CA ASP A 46 -14.03 13.55 9.23
C ASP A 46 -12.57 13.70 9.72
N LEU A 47 -11.60 13.87 8.81
CA LEU A 47 -10.19 14.10 9.14
C LEU A 47 -9.91 15.51 9.67
N GLU A 48 -10.51 16.54 9.09
CA GLU A 48 -10.42 17.91 9.57
C GLU A 48 -10.89 17.99 11.04
N VAL A 49 -12.05 17.39 11.34
CA VAL A 49 -12.60 17.36 12.70
C VAL A 49 -11.75 16.53 13.67
N ALA A 50 -11.18 15.41 13.21
CA ALA A 50 -10.47 14.48 14.08
C ALA A 50 -9.03 14.92 14.40
N VAL A 51 -8.32 15.49 13.42
CA VAL A 51 -6.87 15.72 13.46
C VAL A 51 -6.42 17.05 12.84
N ASP A 52 -7.34 17.97 12.51
CA ASP A 52 -7.03 19.29 11.92
C ASP A 52 -6.23 19.17 10.60
N CYS A 53 -6.61 18.19 9.78
CA CYS A 53 -6.02 17.93 8.47
C CYS A 53 -7.06 18.22 7.37
N ASP A 54 -6.86 19.30 6.62
CA ASP A 54 -7.81 19.83 5.64
C ASP A 54 -8.32 18.78 4.64
N THR A 55 -7.42 18.08 3.95
CA THR A 55 -7.81 17.12 2.90
C THR A 55 -6.70 16.12 2.60
N VAL A 56 -7.06 14.85 2.42
CA VAL A 56 -6.15 13.81 1.92
C VAL A 56 -5.69 14.17 0.51
N ASN A 57 -4.38 14.21 0.32
CA ASN A 57 -3.74 14.54 -0.94
C ASN A 57 -2.65 13.49 -1.26
N LEU A 58 -1.99 13.63 -2.42
CA LEU A 58 -0.96 12.67 -2.81
C LEU A 58 0.23 12.66 -1.85
N ASP A 59 0.61 13.80 -1.26
CA ASP A 59 1.72 13.90 -0.27
C ASP A 59 1.48 13.07 0.98
N SER A 60 0.36 13.34 1.64
CA SER A 60 -0.05 12.63 2.86
C SER A 60 -0.21 11.13 2.57
N LEU A 61 -0.80 10.79 1.43
CA LEU A 61 -1.04 9.40 1.06
C LEU A 61 0.27 8.62 0.76
N THR A 62 1.25 9.22 0.09
CA THR A 62 2.54 8.54 -0.16
C THR A 62 3.35 8.38 1.11
N LEU A 63 3.22 9.30 2.07
CA LEU A 63 3.80 9.17 3.41
C LEU A 63 3.14 8.04 4.21
N ASP A 64 1.81 7.93 4.18
CA ASP A 64 1.08 6.83 4.84
C ASP A 64 1.48 5.46 4.27
N ILE A 65 1.61 5.37 2.94
CA ILE A 65 2.09 4.16 2.27
C ILE A 65 3.55 3.84 2.67
N ALA A 66 4.41 4.85 2.78
CA ALA A 66 5.81 4.66 3.18
C ALA A 66 5.91 4.11 4.61
N GLU A 67 5.14 4.67 5.55
CA GLU A 67 5.07 4.18 6.92
C GLU A 67 4.49 2.76 6.99
N LEU A 68 3.53 2.44 6.12
CA LEU A 68 2.95 1.10 6.02
C LEU A 68 3.97 0.06 5.55
N LEU A 69 4.70 0.37 4.49
CA LEU A 69 5.77 -0.48 3.99
C LEU A 69 6.88 -0.65 5.03
N ASP A 70 7.32 0.42 5.68
CA ASP A 70 8.36 0.37 6.71
C ASP A 70 7.98 -0.54 7.88
N ARG A 71 6.75 -0.40 8.39
CA ARG A 71 6.24 -1.26 9.47
C ARG A 71 6.11 -2.71 9.02
N PHE A 72 5.58 -2.94 7.82
CA PHE A 72 5.39 -4.28 7.29
C PHE A 72 6.71 -5.07 7.24
N VAL A 73 7.77 -4.48 6.67
CA VAL A 73 9.07 -5.15 6.53
C VAL A 73 9.83 -5.29 7.85
N LYS A 74 9.51 -4.45 8.84
CA LYS A 74 10.01 -4.54 10.21
C LYS A 74 9.20 -5.50 11.09
N PHE A 75 8.25 -6.24 10.51
CA PHE A 75 7.36 -7.15 11.24
C PHE A 75 6.53 -6.48 12.34
N ARG A 76 6.27 -5.17 12.18
CA ARG A 76 5.45 -4.39 13.11
C ARG A 76 4.01 -4.34 12.61
N SER A 77 3.07 -4.55 13.50
CA SER A 77 1.65 -4.34 13.22
C SER A 77 1.26 -2.90 13.55
N PHE A 78 0.33 -2.33 12.77
CA PHE A 78 -0.29 -1.05 13.08
C PHE A 78 -1.13 -1.08 14.36
N SER A 79 -1.61 -2.27 14.76
CA SER A 79 -2.34 -2.45 16.01
C SER A 79 -1.54 -2.07 17.26
N ALA A 80 -0.21 -2.01 17.17
CA ALA A 80 0.62 -1.53 18.27
C ALA A 80 0.30 -0.08 18.67
N LEU A 81 -0.27 0.72 17.75
CA LEU A 81 -0.68 2.11 18.01
C LEU A 81 -2.20 2.29 17.89
N SER A 82 -2.84 1.65 16.90
CA SER A 82 -4.27 1.78 16.64
C SER A 82 -5.14 0.77 17.42
N HIS A 83 -4.53 -0.16 18.15
CA HIS A 83 -5.22 -1.26 18.85
C HIS A 83 -6.05 -2.17 17.93
N GLY A 84 -5.78 -2.17 16.61
CA GLY A 84 -6.42 -3.05 15.62
C GLY A 84 -5.63 -3.14 14.30
N GLY A 85 -5.86 -4.19 13.51
CA GLY A 85 -5.24 -4.38 12.18
C GLY A 85 -3.87 -5.07 12.20
N GLY A 86 -3.83 -6.34 11.77
CA GLY A 86 -2.62 -7.15 11.62
C GLY A 86 -1.80 -6.81 10.36
N ARG A 87 -0.60 -7.38 10.22
CA ARG A 87 0.26 -7.17 9.04
C ARG A 87 -0.45 -7.47 7.72
N GLU A 88 -1.24 -8.54 7.69
CA GLU A 88 -2.04 -8.92 6.52
C GLU A 88 -3.05 -7.83 6.13
N SER A 89 -3.88 -7.36 7.07
CA SER A 89 -4.88 -6.33 6.78
C SER A 89 -4.22 -5.01 6.34
N ASN A 90 -3.02 -4.71 6.83
CA ASN A 90 -2.27 -3.51 6.40
C ASN A 90 -1.82 -3.64 4.94
N MET A 91 -1.31 -4.81 4.54
CA MET A 91 -0.96 -5.05 3.14
C MET A 91 -2.19 -5.00 2.21
N GLN A 92 -3.34 -5.46 2.67
CA GLN A 92 -4.61 -5.30 1.95
C GLN A 92 -5.03 -3.82 1.86
N TYR A 93 -4.88 -3.07 2.94
CA TYR A 93 -5.21 -1.65 2.99
C TYR A 93 -4.34 -0.81 2.05
N MET A 94 -3.09 -1.22 1.79
CA MET A 94 -2.26 -0.59 0.77
C MET A 94 -2.93 -0.55 -0.62
N ALA A 95 -3.69 -1.58 -0.99
CA ALA A 95 -4.46 -1.58 -2.24
C ALA A 95 -5.56 -0.51 -2.25
N VAL A 96 -6.18 -0.25 -1.10
CA VAL A 96 -7.19 0.80 -0.92
C VAL A 96 -6.55 2.18 -1.05
N LEU A 97 -5.41 2.40 -0.39
CA LEU A 97 -4.66 3.66 -0.48
C LEU A 97 -4.21 3.95 -1.93
N ILE A 98 -3.68 2.95 -2.63
CA ILE A 98 -3.27 3.11 -4.03
C ILE A 98 -4.47 3.44 -4.94
N LEU A 99 -5.64 2.84 -4.70
CA LEU A 99 -6.86 3.15 -5.47
C LEU A 99 -7.38 4.56 -5.15
N LEU A 100 -7.27 5.01 -3.89
CA LEU A 100 -7.56 6.39 -3.50
C LEU A 100 -6.62 7.37 -4.23
N ALA A 101 -5.34 7.03 -4.37
CA ALA A 101 -4.40 7.80 -5.18
C ALA A 101 -4.83 7.90 -6.64
N GLN A 102 -5.32 6.81 -7.26
CA GLN A 102 -5.82 6.88 -8.64
C GLN A 102 -7.04 7.80 -8.75
N TYR A 103 -7.92 7.80 -7.75
CA TYR A 103 -9.04 8.75 -7.68
C TYR A 103 -8.54 10.20 -7.56
N LEU A 104 -7.58 10.49 -6.68
CA LEU A 104 -6.98 11.82 -6.53
C LEU A 104 -6.34 12.31 -7.84
N LYS A 105 -5.59 11.45 -8.54
CA LYS A 105 -5.03 11.76 -9.86
C LYS A 105 -6.12 12.09 -10.89
N LYS A 106 -7.28 11.43 -10.82
CA LYS A 106 -8.41 11.74 -11.70
C LYS A 106 -9.02 13.11 -11.43
N VAL A 107 -9.24 13.46 -10.17
CA VAL A 107 -9.91 14.73 -9.80
C VAL A 107 -8.94 15.91 -9.71
N SER A 108 -7.63 15.67 -9.62
CA SER A 108 -6.58 16.67 -9.61
C SER A 108 -5.37 16.20 -10.44
N PRO A 109 -5.46 16.20 -11.78
CA PRO A 109 -4.42 15.63 -12.66
C PRO A 109 -3.06 16.33 -12.59
N SER A 110 -3.03 17.59 -12.16
CA SER A 110 -1.79 18.36 -11.96
C SER A 110 -1.20 18.20 -10.56
N SER A 111 -1.85 17.44 -9.67
CA SER A 111 -1.30 17.15 -8.35
C SER A 111 -0.19 16.13 -8.49
N GLU A 112 0.96 16.45 -7.89
CA GLU A 112 2.10 15.55 -7.75
C GLU A 112 2.48 15.48 -6.28
N PRO A 113 3.01 14.34 -5.80
CA PRO A 113 3.69 14.31 -4.52
C PRO A 113 4.92 15.23 -4.56
N GLY A 114 5.23 15.86 -3.43
CA GLY A 114 6.44 16.61 -3.20
C GLY A 114 7.69 15.73 -3.18
N GLU A 115 8.82 16.38 -2.91
CA GLU A 115 10.12 15.71 -2.97
C GLU A 115 10.23 14.54 -1.98
N ALA A 116 10.87 13.47 -2.41
CA ALA A 116 11.06 12.29 -1.59
C ALA A 116 12.03 12.57 -0.42
N HIS A 117 11.52 12.57 0.81
CA HIS A 117 12.35 12.74 2.03
C HIS A 117 13.22 11.53 2.41
N SER A 118 12.99 10.35 1.81
CA SER A 118 13.75 9.12 2.08
C SER A 118 13.64 8.13 0.92
N PHE A 119 14.49 7.10 0.91
CA PHE A 119 14.44 6.04 -0.09
C PHE A 119 13.10 5.27 -0.07
N ILE A 120 12.55 4.99 1.12
CA ILE A 120 11.25 4.35 1.27
C ILE A 120 10.14 5.25 0.70
N HIS A 121 10.20 6.56 0.96
CA HIS A 121 9.25 7.51 0.39
C HIS A 121 9.36 7.59 -1.14
N GLN A 122 10.59 7.60 -1.69
CA GLN A 122 10.83 7.57 -3.13
C GLN A 122 10.22 6.34 -3.81
N ILE A 123 10.37 5.16 -3.19
CA ILE A 123 9.75 3.92 -3.67
C ILE A 123 8.23 3.97 -3.54
N SER A 124 7.70 4.59 -2.48
CA SER A 124 6.25 4.72 -2.26
C SER A 124 5.61 5.65 -3.29
N ILE A 125 6.27 6.78 -3.61
CA ILE A 125 5.89 7.65 -4.73
C ILE A 125 5.89 6.87 -6.03
N SER A 126 6.95 6.10 -6.30
CA SER A 126 7.04 5.25 -7.51
C SER A 126 5.92 4.22 -7.58
N LEU A 127 5.60 3.57 -6.45
CA LEU A 127 4.48 2.64 -6.36
C LEU A 127 3.14 3.31 -6.72
N VAL A 128 2.92 4.58 -6.38
CA VAL A 128 1.66 5.28 -6.64
C VAL A 128 1.60 5.89 -8.04
N MET A 129 2.71 6.51 -8.46
CA MET A 129 2.74 7.36 -9.65
C MET A 129 3.07 6.59 -10.92
N ASP A 130 3.97 5.62 -10.85
CA ASP A 130 4.44 4.92 -12.04
C ASP A 130 3.48 3.85 -12.54
N THR A 131 3.49 3.59 -13.84
CA THR A 131 3.04 2.33 -14.41
C THR A 131 4.02 1.20 -14.06
N THR A 132 3.59 -0.06 -14.24
CA THR A 132 4.50 -1.21 -14.07
C THR A 132 5.70 -1.14 -15.02
N GLU A 133 5.52 -0.63 -16.24
CA GLU A 133 6.60 -0.41 -17.22
C GLU A 133 7.60 0.63 -16.72
N GLN A 134 7.12 1.82 -16.33
CA GLN A 134 7.96 2.89 -15.77
C GLN A 134 8.72 2.45 -14.51
N TRP A 135 8.08 1.63 -13.66
CA TRP A 135 8.76 1.01 -12.53
C TRP A 135 9.89 0.08 -13.01
N ASN A 136 9.62 -0.78 -13.99
CA ASN A 136 10.58 -1.74 -14.49
C ASN A 136 11.79 -1.10 -15.16
N ASP A 137 11.63 0.06 -15.78
CA ASP A 137 12.71 0.84 -16.40
C ASP A 137 13.72 1.35 -15.36
N LYS A 138 13.27 1.74 -14.16
CA LYS A 138 14.14 2.36 -13.14
C LYS A 138 14.46 1.49 -11.92
N ARG A 139 13.72 0.40 -11.69
CA ARG A 139 13.83 -0.40 -10.44
C ARG A 139 15.25 -0.90 -10.18
N LEU A 140 15.98 -1.30 -11.22
CA LEU A 140 17.34 -1.83 -11.09
C LEU A 140 18.34 -0.72 -10.74
N ASP A 141 18.13 0.50 -11.23
CA ASP A 141 18.98 1.63 -10.88
C ASP A 141 18.75 2.09 -9.44
N LEU A 142 17.49 2.11 -8.97
CA LEU A 142 17.17 2.33 -7.55
C LEU A 142 17.85 1.29 -6.64
N LEU A 143 17.92 0.04 -7.10
CA LEU A 143 18.59 -1.02 -6.35
C LEU A 143 20.11 -0.84 -6.33
N LYS A 144 20.72 -0.41 -7.44
CA LYS A 144 22.15 -0.08 -7.51
C LYS A 144 22.53 1.02 -6.52
N ILE A 145 21.68 2.05 -6.34
CA ILE A 145 21.91 3.11 -5.34
C ILE A 145 22.09 2.51 -3.94
N LEU A 146 21.26 1.53 -3.56
CA LEU A 146 21.40 0.85 -2.27
C LEU A 146 22.71 0.05 -2.19
N GLN A 147 23.07 -0.65 -3.27
CA GLN A 147 24.28 -1.46 -3.33
C GLN A 147 25.56 -0.60 -3.27
N GLU A 148 25.57 0.54 -3.94
CA GLU A 148 26.71 1.46 -4.00
C GLU A 148 26.88 2.31 -2.73
N SER A 149 25.86 2.37 -1.87
CA SER A 149 25.90 3.11 -0.60
C SER A 149 26.94 2.59 0.41
N LYS A 150 27.62 1.47 0.12
CA LYS A 150 28.61 0.79 0.99
C LYS A 150 28.06 0.39 2.38
N ARG A 151 26.75 0.48 2.59
CA ARG A 151 26.10 0.06 3.84
C ARG A 151 26.18 -1.46 3.99
N SER A 152 26.28 -1.91 5.23
CA SER A 152 26.23 -3.35 5.50
C SER A 152 24.85 -3.90 5.12
N TRP A 153 24.76 -5.20 4.85
CA TRP A 153 23.47 -5.88 4.63
C TRP A 153 22.48 -5.54 5.75
N LYS A 154 22.92 -5.59 7.01
CA LYS A 154 22.09 -5.31 8.18
C LYS A 154 21.46 -3.91 8.13
N ASP A 155 22.23 -2.92 7.68
CA ASP A 155 21.80 -1.53 7.64
C ASP A 155 20.90 -1.25 6.43
N ALA A 156 21.15 -1.88 5.28
CA ALA A 156 20.35 -1.71 4.07
C ALA A 156 19.14 -2.65 3.98
N ARG A 157 19.07 -3.70 4.82
CA ARG A 157 18.09 -4.79 4.70
C ARG A 157 16.65 -4.29 4.65
N HIS A 158 16.28 -3.34 5.49
CA HIS A 158 14.89 -2.89 5.53
C HIS A 158 14.47 -2.18 4.22
N GLU A 159 15.33 -1.33 3.65
CA GLU A 159 15.07 -0.68 2.35
C GLU A 159 15.05 -1.69 1.20
N LEU A 160 15.93 -2.69 1.23
CA LEU A 160 15.93 -3.79 0.27
C LEU A 160 14.63 -4.61 0.33
N LEU A 161 14.10 -4.86 1.52
CA LEU A 161 12.81 -5.54 1.71
C LEU A 161 11.63 -4.68 1.24
N VAL A 162 11.68 -3.36 1.43
CA VAL A 162 10.68 -2.43 0.87
C VAL A 162 10.73 -2.46 -0.65
N TRP A 163 11.92 -2.36 -1.23
CA TRP A 163 12.11 -2.46 -2.68
C TRP A 163 11.56 -3.79 -3.22
N ALA A 164 11.87 -4.91 -2.57
CA ALA A 164 11.37 -6.23 -2.98
C ALA A 164 9.85 -6.32 -2.89
N THR A 165 9.26 -5.72 -1.86
CA THR A 165 7.80 -5.63 -1.67
C THR A 165 7.14 -4.85 -2.79
N VAL A 166 7.62 -3.65 -3.10
CA VAL A 166 7.08 -2.83 -4.19
C VAL A 166 7.31 -3.49 -5.55
N ASN A 167 8.47 -4.11 -5.75
CA ASN A 167 8.75 -4.84 -6.97
C ASN A 167 7.76 -6.00 -7.19
N TYR A 168 7.49 -6.79 -6.15
CA TYR A 168 6.49 -7.86 -6.20
C TYR A 168 5.10 -7.27 -6.46
N TYR A 169 4.75 -6.17 -5.80
CA TYR A 169 3.44 -5.53 -5.97
C TYR A 169 3.21 -5.11 -7.42
N GLN A 170 4.17 -4.41 -8.01
CA GLN A 170 4.10 -3.93 -9.39
C GLN A 170 4.05 -5.07 -10.42
N ASN A 171 4.83 -6.14 -10.20
CA ASN A 171 5.03 -7.19 -11.20
C ASN A 171 4.20 -8.46 -10.99
N LYS A 172 3.52 -8.62 -9.85
CA LYS A 172 2.71 -9.81 -9.55
C LYS A 172 1.32 -9.49 -9.02
N ILE A 173 1.18 -8.45 -8.20
CA ILE A 173 -0.13 -8.10 -7.64
C ILE A 173 -0.94 -7.25 -8.62
N LEU A 174 -0.29 -6.30 -9.30
CA LEU A 174 -0.92 -5.43 -10.30
C LEU A 174 -0.80 -5.98 -11.74
N GLN A 175 -0.26 -7.19 -11.93
CA GLN A 175 -0.05 -7.76 -13.26
C GLN A 175 -1.37 -8.28 -13.85
N TYR A 176 -1.95 -7.52 -14.77
CA TYR A 176 -3.14 -7.89 -15.53
C TYR A 176 -3.05 -7.35 -16.96
N LYS A 177 -3.87 -7.88 -17.88
CA LYS A 177 -3.88 -7.52 -19.30
C LYS A 177 -4.50 -6.15 -19.62
N ILE A 178 -4.77 -5.34 -18.59
CA ILE A 178 -5.42 -4.03 -18.73
C ILE A 178 -4.33 -2.97 -18.63
N ASP A 179 -4.18 -2.15 -19.68
CA ASP A 179 -3.13 -1.13 -19.76
C ASP A 179 -3.44 0.10 -18.87
N ASP A 180 -4.72 0.29 -18.50
CA ASP A 180 -5.14 1.32 -17.53
C ASP A 180 -5.16 0.77 -16.10
N ARG A 181 -4.18 1.21 -15.30
CA ARG A 181 -4.07 0.85 -13.87
C ARG A 181 -5.30 1.23 -13.06
N THR A 182 -5.94 2.36 -13.36
CA THR A 182 -7.15 2.81 -12.65
C THR A 182 -8.27 1.82 -12.91
N GLU A 183 -8.61 1.58 -14.18
CA GLU A 183 -9.66 0.62 -14.56
C GLU A 183 -9.38 -0.76 -13.95
N LEU A 184 -8.14 -1.23 -14.07
CA LEU A 184 -7.68 -2.48 -13.51
C LEU A 184 -8.03 -2.61 -12.02
N MET A 185 -7.61 -1.62 -11.23
CA MET A 185 -7.81 -1.65 -9.79
C MET A 185 -9.29 -1.55 -9.42
N ARG A 186 -10.06 -0.71 -10.13
CA ARG A 186 -11.52 -0.59 -9.90
C ARG A 186 -12.24 -1.92 -10.12
N GLU A 187 -11.83 -2.68 -11.13
CA GLU A 187 -12.40 -3.98 -11.48
C GLU A 187 -11.99 -5.09 -10.52
N ASN A 188 -10.74 -5.06 -10.04
CA ASN A 188 -10.10 -6.20 -9.40
C ASN A 188 -9.71 -5.96 -7.94
N ILE A 189 -10.18 -4.89 -7.29
CA ILE A 189 -9.74 -4.50 -5.93
C ILE A 189 -9.79 -5.64 -4.91
N ILE A 190 -10.86 -6.45 -4.91
CA ILE A 190 -10.98 -7.61 -4.01
C ILE A 190 -9.90 -8.65 -4.32
N LYS A 191 -9.66 -8.93 -5.61
CA LYS A 191 -8.64 -9.89 -6.02
C LYS A 191 -7.23 -9.41 -5.70
N ILE A 192 -6.98 -8.11 -5.86
CA ILE A 192 -5.73 -7.45 -5.48
C ILE A 192 -5.51 -7.62 -3.97
N MET A 193 -6.52 -7.38 -3.12
CA MET A 193 -6.43 -7.59 -1.67
C MET A 193 -6.18 -9.07 -1.30
N GLU A 194 -6.81 -10.03 -1.98
CA GLU A 194 -6.50 -11.46 -1.79
C GLU A 194 -5.03 -11.77 -2.14
N ASN A 195 -4.52 -11.18 -3.22
CA ASN A 195 -3.12 -11.36 -3.63
C ASN A 195 -2.15 -10.69 -2.65
N CYS A 196 -2.53 -9.57 -2.03
CA CYS A 196 -1.77 -8.95 -0.94
C CYS A 196 -1.65 -9.88 0.28
N SER A 197 -2.74 -10.57 0.64
CA SER A 197 -2.73 -11.57 1.73
C SER A 197 -1.78 -12.74 1.42
N LYS A 198 -1.87 -13.31 0.21
CA LYS A 198 -0.94 -14.37 -0.24
C LYS A 198 0.52 -13.90 -0.24
N PHE A 199 0.76 -12.65 -0.63
CA PHE A 199 2.08 -12.07 -0.62
C PHE A 199 2.66 -11.99 0.79
N VAL A 200 1.88 -11.74 1.84
CA VAL A 200 2.38 -11.74 3.23
C VAL A 200 3.00 -13.10 3.58
N THR A 201 2.31 -14.20 3.26
CA THR A 201 2.85 -15.55 3.47
C THR A 201 4.15 -15.78 2.71
N TYR A 202 4.19 -15.41 1.42
CA TYR A 202 5.39 -15.53 0.59
C TYR A 202 6.55 -14.67 1.08
N PHE A 203 6.27 -13.44 1.51
CA PHE A 203 7.27 -12.53 2.07
C PHE A 203 7.89 -13.13 3.33
N ASP A 204 7.06 -13.66 4.23
CA ASP A 204 7.51 -14.25 5.49
C ASP A 204 8.33 -15.53 5.26
N SER A 205 7.96 -16.38 4.30
CA SER A 205 8.66 -17.64 4.04
C SER A 205 9.90 -17.52 3.14
N GLU A 206 9.94 -16.55 2.21
CA GLU A 206 11.00 -16.47 1.19
C GLU A 206 11.80 -15.17 1.28
N ILE A 207 11.15 -14.01 1.06
CA ILE A 207 11.84 -12.73 0.91
C ILE A 207 12.56 -12.33 2.20
N SER A 208 11.86 -12.44 3.33
CA SER A 208 12.41 -12.01 4.61
C SER A 208 13.45 -12.97 5.19
N GLN A 209 13.50 -14.22 4.72
CA GLN A 209 14.48 -15.21 5.15
C GLN A 209 15.86 -15.03 4.51
N CYS A 210 15.95 -14.19 3.46
CA CYS A 210 17.22 -13.89 2.81
C CYS A 210 18.20 -13.27 3.81
N ALA A 211 19.43 -13.79 3.86
CA ALA A 211 20.50 -13.38 4.76
C ALA A 211 21.57 -12.52 4.05
N SER A 212 21.48 -12.40 2.72
CA SER A 212 22.41 -11.62 1.91
C SER A 212 21.73 -10.98 0.69
N TYR A 213 22.42 -10.02 0.10
CA TYR A 213 21.98 -9.38 -1.15
C TYR A 213 21.84 -10.40 -2.29
N ASP A 214 22.81 -11.30 -2.45
CA ASP A 214 22.78 -12.32 -3.49
C ASP A 214 21.60 -13.29 -3.36
N GLU A 215 21.27 -13.68 -2.12
CA GLU A 215 20.07 -14.49 -1.85
C GLU A 215 18.79 -13.75 -2.20
N LEU A 216 18.69 -12.48 -1.79
CA LEU A 216 17.54 -11.64 -2.10
C LEU A 216 17.39 -11.48 -3.62
N MET A 217 18.49 -11.26 -4.34
CA MET A 217 18.48 -11.13 -5.80
C MET A 217 18.11 -12.43 -6.52
N LYS A 218 18.53 -13.59 -6.01
CA LYS A 218 18.07 -14.89 -6.53
C LYS A 218 16.57 -15.07 -6.31
N THR A 219 16.06 -14.71 -5.15
CA THR A 219 14.63 -14.75 -4.83
C THR A 219 13.84 -13.79 -5.73
N ILE A 220 14.32 -12.57 -5.94
CA ILE A 220 13.75 -11.60 -6.88
C ILE A 220 13.82 -12.09 -8.33
N GLY A 221 14.90 -12.76 -8.72
CA GLY A 221 15.05 -13.38 -10.04
C GLY A 221 13.90 -14.34 -10.34
N LYS A 222 13.45 -15.14 -9.36
CA LYS A 222 12.26 -15.99 -9.49
C LYS A 222 10.98 -15.18 -9.73
N ILE A 223 10.84 -14.01 -9.09
CA ILE A 223 9.70 -13.08 -9.29
C ILE A 223 9.70 -12.58 -10.74
N ASN A 224 10.88 -12.30 -11.30
CA ASN A 224 11.07 -11.75 -12.65
C ASN A 224 11.09 -12.81 -13.77
N LEU A 225 11.25 -14.10 -13.47
CA LEU A 225 11.30 -15.19 -14.45
C LEU A 225 9.92 -15.80 -14.76
N ILE A 226 8.89 -15.51 -13.96
CA ILE A 226 7.49 -15.84 -14.32
C ILE A 226 6.97 -14.74 -15.26
N PHE A 227 7.60 -14.62 -16.43
CA PHE A 227 7.20 -13.75 -17.53
C PHE A 227 7.02 -14.54 -18.85
N HIS A 228 7.14 -15.87 -18.83
CA HIS A 228 7.02 -16.72 -20.03
C HIS A 228 6.07 -17.93 -19.90
N GLU A 229 5.34 -18.06 -18.80
CA GLU A 229 4.28 -19.07 -18.68
C GLU A 229 3.03 -18.40 -18.12
N ILE A 230 2.20 -17.86 -19.04
CA ILE A 230 0.72 -17.77 -19.06
C ILE A 230 0.31 -16.92 -20.27
#